data_AF-A0A3B8IJU1-F1
#
_entry.id   AF-A0A3B8IJU1-F1
#
_cell.length_a   1.000
_cell.length_b   1.000
_cell.length_c   1.000
_cell.angle_alpha   90.00
_cell.angle_beta   90.00
_cell.angle_gamma   90.00
#
_symmetry.space_group_name_H-M   'P 1'
#
loop_
_entity.id
_entity.type
_entity.pdbx_description
1 polymer ?
#
loop_
_entity_poly.entity_id
_entity_poly.type
_entity_poly.pdbx_seq_one_letter_code
_entity_poly.pdbx_strand_id
1 'polypeptide(L)'
;MESALTWQWVLVLGSSIALFFLAPWSRKVSDFFKATSETVKAPNTFLLTSSLVISWIFAKSITNAANLGYSYGMVGGVAYAGYYLSFVVAGIVLYQLRVKGGFTSIHHFLGDRYGKGAIAIFSLLIAFRLFNEVWSNTMVIGSYFGEPGSQPYYLSILVFTALTLAYVLKGGLRSSLLTDLIQMVVFGLLLVVILGWLLPRTPGGLATYTASGQWSMSGGIALLWVALPQSLSYPFHDPVMTDRAFITDP
;
A
#
# COMPACT_ATOMS: atom_id res chain seq x y z
N MET A 1 -7.46 -25.03 16.20
CA MET A 1 -7.95 -23.76 15.62
C MET A 1 -7.93 -22.63 16.65
N GLU A 2 -8.40 -22.84 17.89
CA GLU A 2 -8.40 -21.79 18.94
C GLU A 2 -7.02 -21.16 19.19
N SER A 3 -5.95 -21.96 19.29
CA SER A 3 -4.59 -21.44 19.46
C SER A 3 -4.15 -20.50 18.33
N ALA A 4 -4.47 -20.81 17.07
CA ALA A 4 -4.11 -19.96 15.94
C ALA A 4 -4.87 -18.61 15.98
N LEU A 5 -6.16 -18.65 16.32
CA LEU A 5 -6.98 -17.46 16.46
C LEU A 5 -6.48 -16.55 17.60
N THR A 6 -6.06 -17.13 18.73
CA THR A 6 -5.43 -16.37 19.82
C THR A 6 -4.18 -15.65 19.33
N TRP A 7 -3.30 -16.35 18.59
CA TRP A 7 -2.09 -15.72 18.05
C TRP A 7 -2.38 -14.63 17.02
N GLN A 8 -3.41 -14.79 16.17
CA GLN A 8 -3.84 -13.74 15.25
C GLN A 8 -4.26 -12.46 16.00
N TRP A 9 -5.05 -12.61 17.06
CA TRP A 9 -5.45 -11.47 17.90
C TRP A 9 -4.26 -10.84 18.62
N VAL A 10 -3.35 -11.64 19.18
CA VAL A 10 -2.13 -11.15 19.82
C VAL A 10 -1.27 -10.35 18.84
N LEU A 11 -1.11 -10.83 17.60
CA LEU A 11 -0.34 -10.13 16.58
C LEU A 11 -1.01 -8.82 16.16
N VAL A 12 -2.32 -8.83 15.91
CA VAL A 12 -3.06 -7.61 15.51
C VAL A 12 -3.06 -6.59 16.64
N LEU A 13 -3.53 -6.97 17.83
CA LEU A 13 -3.59 -6.05 18.97
C LEU A 13 -2.20 -5.60 19.39
N GLY A 14 -1.26 -6.52 19.52
CA GLY A 14 0.11 -6.23 19.95
C GLY A 14 0.81 -5.27 18.99
N SER A 15 0.75 -5.54 17.68
CA SER A 15 1.37 -4.65 16.69
C SER A 15 0.67 -3.28 16.62
N SER A 16 -0.66 -3.23 16.62
CA SER A 16 -1.40 -1.96 16.59
C SER A 16 -1.17 -1.11 17.84
N ILE A 17 -1.15 -1.72 19.02
CA ILE A 17 -0.85 -1.04 20.28
C ILE A 17 0.60 -0.54 20.29
N ALA A 18 1.56 -1.37 19.84
CA ALA A 18 2.95 -0.94 19.72
C ALA A 18 3.08 0.26 18.77
N LEU A 19 2.45 0.22 17.60
CA LEU A 19 2.43 1.34 16.65
C LEU A 19 1.77 2.58 17.27
N PHE A 20 0.68 2.42 18.03
CA PHE A 20 0.04 3.54 18.73
C PHE A 20 0.99 4.22 19.73
N PHE A 21 1.79 3.46 20.48
CA PHE A 21 2.77 4.03 21.41
C PHE A 21 3.99 4.63 20.71
N LEU A 22 4.47 4.00 19.64
CA LEU A 22 5.62 4.48 18.84
C LEU A 22 5.26 5.70 17.97
N ALA A 23 3.99 5.87 17.61
CA ALA A 23 3.49 6.99 16.84
C ALA A 23 3.77 8.33 17.55
N PRO A 24 4.50 9.26 16.90
CA PRO A 24 4.75 10.58 17.45
C PRO A 24 3.44 11.39 17.52
N TRP A 25 3.33 12.25 18.53
CA TRP A 25 2.17 13.12 18.69
C TRP A 25 2.26 14.34 17.76
N SER A 26 1.23 14.57 16.94
CA SER A 26 1.14 15.78 16.11
C SER A 26 0.60 16.96 16.92
N ARG A 27 1.42 17.99 17.11
CA ARG A 27 1.05 19.18 17.93
C ARG A 27 0.50 20.34 17.10
N LYS A 28 0.74 20.35 15.78
CA LYS A 28 0.31 21.41 14.85
C LYS A 28 -0.39 20.81 13.63
N VAL A 29 -1.34 21.55 13.04
CA VAL A 29 -2.01 21.17 11.78
C VAL A 29 -1.00 20.99 10.64
N SER A 30 0.04 21.83 10.59
CA SER A 30 1.14 21.70 9.64
C SER A 30 1.84 20.35 9.77
N ASP A 31 2.12 19.90 11.00
CA ASP A 31 2.79 18.63 11.27
C ASP A 31 1.92 17.41 10.92
N PHE A 32 0.59 17.59 10.92
CA PHE A 32 -0.38 16.55 10.57
C PHE A 32 -0.41 16.29 9.06
N PHE A 33 -0.39 17.34 8.23
CA PHE A 33 -0.56 17.24 6.78
C PHE A 33 0.75 17.32 6.00
N LYS A 34 1.73 18.09 6.48
CA LYS A 34 3.05 18.18 5.89
C LYS A 34 3.96 17.41 6.83
N ALA A 35 4.69 16.42 6.31
CA ALA A 35 5.69 15.67 7.09
C ALA A 35 6.90 16.53 7.50
N THR A 36 6.74 17.84 7.59
CA THR A 36 7.74 18.85 7.92
C THR A 36 7.35 19.54 9.22
N SER A 37 8.30 19.61 10.14
CA SER A 37 8.22 20.45 11.33
C SER A 37 9.21 21.60 11.17
N GLU A 38 8.97 22.75 11.82
CA GLU A 38 9.81 23.95 11.79
C GLU A 38 11.30 23.70 12.10
N THR A 39 11.66 22.52 12.64
CA THR A 39 13.01 22.15 13.09
C THR A 39 13.61 20.92 12.40
N VAL A 40 12.92 20.26 11.46
CA VAL A 40 13.40 18.97 10.89
C VAL A 40 13.47 19.02 9.36
N LYS A 41 14.63 18.60 8.83
CA LYS A 41 14.92 18.44 7.39
C LYS A 41 13.82 17.61 6.69
N ALA A 42 13.59 17.92 5.42
CA ALA A 42 12.70 17.15 4.56
C ALA A 42 12.94 15.63 4.69
N PRO A 43 11.90 14.78 4.62
CA PRO A 43 12.06 13.33 4.69
C PRO A 43 13.14 12.85 3.72
N ASN A 44 14.07 12.02 4.18
CA ASN A 44 15.12 11.52 3.30
C ASN A 44 14.55 10.54 2.26
N THR A 45 15.27 10.35 1.15
CA THR A 45 14.85 9.47 0.05
C THR A 45 14.51 8.06 0.54
N PHE A 46 15.27 7.51 1.48
CA PHE A 46 15.02 6.19 2.03
C PHE A 46 13.66 6.08 2.71
N LEU A 47 13.32 7.01 3.61
CA LEU A 47 12.03 7.04 4.30
C LEU A 47 10.87 7.21 3.32
N LEU A 48 11.04 8.05 2.30
CA LEU A 48 10.03 8.25 1.26
C LEU A 48 9.85 7.02 0.38
N THR A 49 10.93 6.33 0.00
CA THR A 49 10.85 5.07 -0.75
C THR A 49 10.27 3.95 0.11
N SER A 50 10.60 3.89 1.40
CA SER A 50 10.03 2.90 2.32
C SER A 50 8.53 3.07 2.49
N SER A 51 8.10 4.30 2.79
CA SER A 51 6.69 4.66 2.84
C SER A 51 6.03 4.39 1.48
N LEU A 52 6.66 4.91 0.42
CA LEU A 52 6.62 4.48 -0.98
C LEU A 52 5.92 3.13 -1.21
N VAL A 53 6.75 2.14 -0.92
CA VAL A 53 6.53 0.72 -1.18
C VAL A 53 5.50 0.12 -0.22
N ILE A 54 5.58 0.41 1.08
CA ILE A 54 4.72 -0.27 2.05
C ILE A 54 3.24 0.09 1.88
N SER A 55 2.93 1.32 1.47
CA SER A 55 1.55 1.71 1.16
C SER A 55 1.04 1.19 -0.18
N TRP A 56 1.79 0.34 -0.88
CA TRP A 56 1.27 -0.49 -1.98
C TRP A 56 1.15 -1.96 -1.58
N ILE A 57 1.94 -2.39 -0.59
CA ILE A 57 1.92 -3.74 -0.05
C ILE A 57 0.81 -3.81 1.01
N PHE A 58 -0.44 -3.76 0.56
CA PHE A 58 -1.59 -3.96 1.43
C PHE A 58 -1.88 -5.46 1.65
N ALA A 59 -2.69 -5.77 2.66
CA ALA A 59 -3.17 -7.13 2.91
C ALA A 59 -3.85 -7.73 1.67
N LYS A 60 -4.66 -6.93 0.96
CA LYS A 60 -5.28 -7.32 -0.30
C LYS A 60 -4.24 -7.56 -1.40
N SER A 61 -3.20 -6.73 -1.50
CA SER A 61 -2.14 -6.87 -2.49
C SER A 61 -1.36 -8.17 -2.31
N ILE A 62 -0.96 -8.48 -1.07
CA ILE A 62 -0.25 -9.73 -0.73
C ILE A 62 -1.14 -10.94 -1.07
N THR A 63 -2.41 -10.89 -0.65
CA THR A 63 -3.37 -11.98 -0.90
C THR A 63 -3.60 -12.19 -2.39
N ASN A 64 -3.73 -11.11 -3.17
CA ASN A 64 -3.89 -11.19 -4.61
C ASN A 64 -2.65 -11.76 -5.30
N ALA A 65 -1.45 -11.30 -4.92
CA ALA A 65 -0.20 -11.83 -5.46
C ALA A 65 -0.06 -13.33 -5.17
N ALA A 66 -0.38 -13.76 -3.94
CA ALA A 66 -0.37 -15.17 -3.56
C ALA A 66 -1.41 -16.01 -4.34
N ASN A 67 -2.64 -15.51 -4.47
CA ASN A 67 -3.72 -16.20 -5.19
C ASN A 67 -3.45 -16.31 -6.69
N LEU A 68 -2.87 -15.26 -7.30
CA LEU A 68 -2.46 -15.27 -8.70
C LEU A 68 -1.27 -16.19 -8.91
N GLY A 69 -0.30 -16.18 -7.99
CA GLY A 69 0.81 -17.12 -7.99
C GLY A 69 0.35 -18.58 -7.86
N TYR A 70 -0.65 -18.84 -7.02
CA TYR A 70 -1.25 -20.17 -6.86
C TYR A 70 -2.01 -20.61 -8.11
N SER A 71 -2.81 -19.71 -8.70
CA SER A 71 -3.66 -20.03 -9.86
C SER A 71 -2.89 -20.13 -11.18
N TYR A 72 -1.85 -19.30 -11.36
CA TYR A 72 -1.15 -19.14 -12.65
C TYR A 72 0.36 -19.35 -12.57
N GLY A 73 0.89 -19.80 -11.42
CA GLY A 73 2.32 -19.96 -11.20
C GLY A 73 3.09 -18.63 -11.24
N MET A 74 4.35 -18.69 -11.69
CA MET A 74 5.23 -17.50 -11.78
C MET A 74 4.63 -16.40 -12.65
N VAL A 75 3.93 -16.78 -13.73
CA VAL A 75 3.30 -15.84 -14.66
C VAL A 75 2.26 -14.97 -13.97
N GLY A 76 1.46 -15.54 -13.05
CA GLY A 76 0.52 -14.78 -12.24
C GLY A 76 1.20 -13.75 -11.34
N GLY A 77 2.31 -14.13 -10.72
CA GLY A 77 3.14 -13.22 -9.92
C GLY A 77 3.73 -12.08 -10.76
N VAL A 78 4.26 -12.39 -11.95
CA VAL A 78 4.80 -11.40 -12.89
C VAL A 78 3.69 -10.47 -13.41
N ALA A 79 2.53 -11.02 -13.74
CA ALA A 79 1.38 -10.23 -14.19
C ALA A 79 0.95 -9.21 -13.13
N TYR A 80 0.91 -9.62 -11.85
CA TYR A 80 0.61 -8.71 -10.75
C TYR A 80 1.74 -7.68 -10.53
N ALA A 81 3.00 -8.10 -10.64
CA ALA A 81 4.14 -7.19 -10.58
C ALA A 81 4.15 -6.16 -11.72
N GLY A 82 3.47 -6.44 -12.85
CA GLY A 82 3.33 -5.50 -13.96
C GLY A 82 2.77 -4.13 -13.55
N TYR A 83 1.92 -4.06 -12.52
CA TYR A 83 1.42 -2.79 -11.98
C TYR A 83 2.52 -1.89 -11.39
N TYR A 84 3.69 -2.43 -11.02
CA TYR A 84 4.81 -1.63 -10.54
C TYR A 84 5.44 -0.75 -11.65
N LEU A 85 5.12 -0.99 -12.93
CA LEU A 85 5.43 -0.05 -14.00
C LEU A 85 4.84 1.34 -13.72
N SER A 86 3.73 1.41 -12.97
CA SER A 86 3.13 2.67 -12.52
C SER A 86 4.10 3.56 -11.76
N PHE A 87 5.05 3.00 -10.99
CA PHE A 87 6.04 3.82 -10.27
C PHE A 87 6.98 4.55 -11.22
N VAL A 88 7.37 3.88 -12.32
CA VAL A 88 8.23 4.49 -13.35
C VAL A 88 7.46 5.59 -14.07
N VAL A 89 6.21 5.32 -14.46
CA VAL A 89 5.33 6.32 -15.09
C VAL A 89 5.12 7.51 -14.16
N ALA A 90 4.79 7.26 -12.89
CA ALA A 90 4.62 8.29 -11.87
C ALA A 90 5.88 9.14 -11.75
N GLY A 91 7.05 8.51 -11.61
CA GLY A 91 8.33 9.22 -11.51
C GLY A 91 8.58 10.15 -12.70
N ILE A 92 8.40 9.65 -13.93
CA ILE A 92 8.61 10.44 -15.15
C ILE A 92 7.61 11.59 -15.25
N VAL A 93 6.31 11.31 -15.08
CA VAL A 93 5.27 12.33 -15.30
C VAL A 93 5.25 13.38 -14.19
N LEU A 94 5.38 12.95 -12.93
CA LEU A 94 5.40 13.86 -11.78
C LEU A 94 6.66 14.73 -11.80
N TYR A 95 7.82 14.18 -12.17
CA TYR A 95 9.03 14.98 -12.36
C TYR A 95 8.83 16.05 -13.44
N GLN A 96 8.23 15.70 -14.58
CA GLN A 96 7.95 16.68 -15.65
C GLN A 96 6.93 17.75 -15.23
N LEU A 97 5.86 17.37 -14.52
CA LEU A 97 4.88 18.31 -13.99
C LEU A 97 5.52 19.31 -13.02
N ARG A 98 6.45 18.85 -12.19
CA ARG A 98 7.14 19.69 -11.20
C ARG A 98 8.20 20.58 -11.84
N VAL A 99 9.12 20.01 -12.62
CA VAL A 99 10.29 20.72 -13.14
C VAL A 99 9.97 21.56 -14.37
N LYS A 100 9.18 21.03 -15.31
CA LYS A 100 8.81 21.77 -16.54
C LYS A 100 7.52 22.57 -16.36
N GLY A 101 6.57 22.03 -15.60
CA GLY A 101 5.26 22.64 -15.40
C GLY A 101 5.18 23.62 -14.22
N GLY A 102 6.14 23.58 -13.28
CA GLY A 102 6.12 24.44 -12.08
C GLY A 102 4.97 24.14 -11.13
N PHE A 103 4.31 22.98 -11.24
CA PHE A 103 3.17 22.64 -10.41
C PHE A 103 3.59 22.10 -9.04
N THR A 104 2.92 22.58 -7.98
CA THR A 104 3.19 22.19 -6.58
C THR A 104 2.30 21.05 -6.08
N SER A 105 1.27 20.67 -6.85
CA SER A 105 0.42 19.50 -6.59
C SER A 105 -0.39 19.14 -7.84
N ILE A 106 -0.99 17.94 -7.86
CA ILE A 106 -1.96 17.56 -8.91
C ILE A 106 -3.18 18.48 -8.89
N HIS A 107 -3.65 18.89 -7.71
CA HIS A 107 -4.79 19.80 -7.59
C HIS A 107 -4.47 21.18 -8.18
N HIS A 108 -3.23 21.66 -8.03
CA HIS A 108 -2.77 22.90 -8.69
C HIS A 108 -2.77 22.76 -10.21
N PHE A 109 -2.22 21.66 -10.73
CA PHE A 109 -2.25 21.36 -12.18
C PHE A 109 -3.68 21.30 -12.73
N LEU A 110 -4.58 20.58 -12.05
CA LEU A 110 -5.98 20.44 -12.47
C LEU A 110 -6.74 21.76 -12.41
N GLY A 111 -6.49 22.58 -11.39
CA GLY A 111 -7.06 23.90 -11.26
C GLY A 111 -6.63 24.86 -12.37
N ASP A 112 -5.34 24.89 -12.67
CA ASP A 112 -4.76 25.74 -13.70
C ASP A 112 -5.26 25.36 -15.10
N ARG A 113 -5.30 24.06 -15.43
CA ARG A 113 -5.62 23.59 -16.78
C ARG A 113 -7.10 23.35 -17.05
N TYR A 114 -7.87 22.97 -16.02
CA TYR A 114 -9.24 22.49 -16.18
C TYR A 114 -10.24 23.17 -15.22
N GLY A 115 -9.78 24.05 -14.34
CA GLY A 115 -10.63 24.83 -13.45
C GLY A 115 -11.17 24.07 -12.23
N LYS A 116 -12.00 24.77 -11.44
CA LYS A 116 -12.48 24.29 -10.13
C LYS A 116 -13.40 23.08 -10.22
N GLY A 117 -14.17 22.93 -11.30
CA GLY A 117 -15.05 21.78 -11.51
C GLY A 117 -14.26 20.47 -11.63
N ALA A 118 -13.13 20.50 -12.35
CA ALA A 118 -12.25 19.35 -12.50
C ALA A 118 -11.62 18.94 -11.16
N ILE A 119 -11.19 19.91 -10.35
CA ILE A 119 -10.72 19.65 -8.98
C ILE A 119 -11.81 18.92 -8.18
N ALA A 120 -13.04 19.42 -8.18
CA ALA A 120 -14.13 18.84 -7.39
C ALA A 120 -14.43 17.39 -7.78
N ILE A 121 -14.53 17.12 -9.10
CA ILE A 121 -14.76 15.76 -9.62
C ILE A 121 -13.59 14.85 -9.27
N PHE A 122 -12.36 15.33 -9.47
CA PHE A 122 -11.15 14.58 -9.15
C PHE A 122 -11.09 14.20 -7.65
N SER A 123 -11.33 15.17 -6.76
CA SER A 123 -11.35 14.93 -5.32
C SER A 123 -12.45 13.93 -4.91
N LEU A 124 -13.63 13.99 -5.54
CA LEU A 124 -14.70 13.03 -5.30
C LEU A 124 -14.31 11.60 -5.73
N LEU A 125 -13.69 11.45 -6.91
CA LEU A 125 -13.23 10.16 -7.41
C LEU A 125 -12.15 9.54 -6.51
N ILE A 126 -11.20 10.37 -6.05
CA ILE A 126 -10.17 9.93 -5.09
C ILE A 126 -10.81 9.52 -3.76
N ALA A 127 -11.78 10.27 -3.25
CA ALA A 127 -12.48 9.93 -2.01
C ALA A 127 -13.20 8.57 -2.12
N PHE A 128 -13.93 8.32 -3.21
CA PHE A 128 -14.58 7.03 -3.45
C PHE A 128 -13.57 5.89 -3.53
N ARG A 129 -12.44 6.10 -4.22
CA ARG A 129 -11.38 5.10 -4.30
C ARG A 129 -10.75 4.80 -2.94
N LEU A 130 -10.37 5.83 -2.18
CA LEU A 130 -9.78 5.67 -0.85
C LEU A 130 -10.74 4.95 0.11
N PHE A 131 -12.03 5.26 0.05
CA PHE A 131 -13.05 4.54 0.80
C PHE A 131 -13.04 3.04 0.47
N ASN A 132 -13.04 2.68 -0.82
CA ASN A 132 -12.95 1.28 -1.24
C ASN A 132 -11.65 0.59 -0.82
N GLU A 133 -10.52 1.30 -0.84
CA GLU A 133 -9.24 0.73 -0.40
C GLU A 133 -9.23 0.43 1.10
N VAL A 134 -9.73 1.33 1.94
CA VAL A 134 -9.82 1.11 3.39
C VAL A 134 -10.67 -0.12 3.70
N TRP A 135 -11.89 -0.19 3.13
CA TRP A 135 -12.79 -1.30 3.43
C TRP A 135 -12.34 -2.60 2.81
N SER A 136 -11.86 -2.61 1.56
CA SER A 136 -11.42 -3.86 0.93
C SER A 136 -10.20 -4.47 1.61
N ASN A 137 -9.29 -3.67 2.15
CA ASN A 137 -8.19 -4.19 2.97
C ASN A 137 -8.65 -4.69 4.34
N THR A 138 -9.57 -3.97 4.98
CA THR A 138 -10.10 -4.40 6.27
C THR A 138 -10.91 -5.69 6.16
N MET A 139 -11.66 -5.90 5.06
CA MET A 139 -12.36 -7.16 4.78
C MET A 139 -11.41 -8.35 4.64
N VAL A 140 -10.24 -8.15 4.01
CA VAL A 140 -9.20 -9.18 3.93
C VAL A 140 -8.71 -9.55 5.33
N ILE A 141 -8.46 -8.55 6.19
CA ILE A 141 -8.14 -8.81 7.60
C ILE A 141 -9.25 -9.61 8.28
N GLY A 142 -10.51 -9.20 8.12
CA GLY A 142 -11.66 -9.88 8.70
C GLY A 142 -11.74 -11.36 8.33
N SER A 143 -11.41 -11.70 7.08
CA SER A 143 -11.45 -13.08 6.59
C SER A 143 -10.47 -14.03 7.30
N TYR A 144 -9.42 -13.50 7.96
CA TYR A 144 -8.52 -14.32 8.78
C TYR A 144 -9.12 -14.72 10.14
N PHE A 145 -10.11 -13.98 10.64
CA PHE A 145 -10.71 -14.18 11.97
C PHE A 145 -12.06 -14.93 11.93
N GLY A 146 -12.73 -14.94 10.78
CA GLY A 146 -13.98 -15.67 10.60
C GLY A 146 -14.54 -15.54 9.18
N GLU A 147 -15.56 -16.33 8.89
CA GLU A 147 -16.26 -16.29 7.61
C GLU A 147 -16.96 -14.94 7.40
N PRO A 148 -17.06 -14.43 6.16
CA PRO A 148 -17.81 -13.22 5.87
C PRO A 148 -19.24 -13.30 6.41
N GLY A 149 -19.66 -12.28 7.18
CA GLY A 149 -20.98 -12.25 7.82
C GLY A 149 -21.01 -12.79 9.26
N SER A 150 -19.94 -13.44 9.72
CA SER A 150 -19.84 -13.93 11.10
C SER A 150 -19.50 -12.80 12.10
N GLN A 151 -19.82 -13.02 13.38
CA GLN A 151 -19.48 -12.06 14.44
C GLN A 151 -17.96 -11.83 14.56
N PRO A 152 -17.07 -12.85 14.54
CA PRO A 152 -15.62 -12.64 14.59
C PRO A 152 -15.08 -11.82 13.40
N TYR A 153 -15.67 -12.00 12.21
CA TYR A 153 -15.35 -11.23 11.01
C TYR A 153 -15.64 -9.74 11.20
N TYR A 154 -16.85 -9.38 11.66
CA TYR A 154 -17.18 -7.97 11.88
C TYR A 154 -16.39 -7.35 13.06
N LEU A 155 -16.17 -8.12 14.13
CA LEU A 155 -15.43 -7.63 15.30
C LEU A 155 -13.97 -7.29 14.95
N SER A 156 -13.29 -8.16 14.20
CA SER A 156 -11.91 -7.91 13.75
C SER A 156 -11.81 -6.71 12.82
N ILE A 157 -12.78 -6.52 11.91
CA ILE A 157 -12.87 -5.32 11.07
C ILE A 157 -12.95 -4.06 11.93
N LEU A 158 -13.91 -4.00 12.86
CA LEU A 158 -14.14 -2.83 13.70
C LEU A 158 -12.93 -2.51 14.58
N VAL A 159 -12.35 -3.52 15.24
CA VAL A 159 -11.18 -3.35 16.11
C VAL A 159 -9.97 -2.88 15.31
N PHE A 160 -9.68 -3.52 14.18
CA PHE A 160 -8.54 -3.15 13.35
C PHE A 160 -8.69 -1.72 12.80
N THR A 161 -9.86 -1.36 12.29
CA THR A 161 -10.15 0.00 11.81
C THR A 161 -10.02 1.03 12.93
N ALA A 162 -10.58 0.75 14.12
CA ALA A 162 -10.52 1.68 15.24
C ALA A 162 -9.08 1.93 15.73
N LEU A 163 -8.28 0.88 15.84
CA LEU A 163 -6.87 0.99 16.23
C LEU A 163 -6.06 1.74 15.18
N THR A 164 -6.30 1.46 13.90
CA THR A 164 -5.66 2.16 12.78
C THR A 164 -5.99 3.65 12.81
N LEU A 165 -7.27 3.98 12.95
CA LEU A 165 -7.74 5.35 13.07
C LEU A 165 -7.12 6.05 14.29
N ALA A 166 -7.04 5.39 15.44
CA ALA A 166 -6.50 5.97 16.66
C ALA A 166 -5.05 6.44 16.51
N TYR A 167 -4.16 5.61 15.93
CA TYR A 167 -2.76 6.03 15.75
C TYR A 167 -2.59 7.05 14.62
N VAL A 168 -3.41 6.98 13.55
CA VAL A 168 -3.40 7.98 12.47
C VAL A 168 -3.83 9.35 12.98
N LEU A 169 -4.91 9.41 13.79
CA LEU A 169 -5.37 10.67 14.41
C LEU A 169 -4.33 11.24 15.38
N LYS A 170 -3.58 10.39 16.09
CA LYS A 170 -2.54 10.83 17.03
C LYS A 170 -1.39 11.58 16.35
N GLY A 171 -0.97 11.15 15.15
CA GLY A 171 0.32 11.55 14.62
C GLY A 171 0.38 11.99 13.16
N GLY A 172 -0.74 11.92 12.41
CA GLY A 172 -0.84 12.38 11.04
C GLY A 172 0.18 11.75 10.09
N LEU A 173 0.58 12.50 9.05
CA LEU A 173 1.49 12.01 8.01
C LEU A 173 2.86 11.62 8.55
N ARG A 174 3.41 12.36 9.53
CA ARG A 174 4.70 12.02 10.16
C ARG A 174 4.64 10.66 10.85
N SER A 175 3.57 10.40 11.59
CA SER A 175 3.37 9.08 12.18
C SER A 175 3.23 8.01 11.12
N SER A 176 2.48 8.27 10.05
CA SER A 176 2.35 7.34 8.94
C SER A 176 3.72 6.95 8.38
N LEU A 177 4.60 7.90 8.06
CA LEU A 177 5.94 7.61 7.53
C LEU A 177 6.77 6.71 8.47
N LEU A 178 6.69 6.95 9.78
CA LEU A 178 7.44 6.16 10.77
C LEU A 178 6.84 4.76 10.96
N THR A 179 5.51 4.66 11.08
CA THR A 179 4.82 3.38 11.21
C THR A 179 5.01 2.54 9.95
N ASP A 180 5.02 3.17 8.79
CA ASP A 180 5.30 2.58 7.48
C ASP A 180 6.69 1.94 7.44
N LEU A 181 7.72 2.65 7.94
CA LEU A 181 9.08 2.11 8.02
C LEU A 181 9.13 0.86 8.92
N ILE A 182 8.50 0.91 10.09
CA ILE A 182 8.44 -0.22 11.03
C ILE A 182 7.73 -1.40 10.36
N GLN A 183 6.57 -1.16 9.74
CA GLN A 183 5.80 -2.17 9.02
C GLN A 183 6.59 -2.78 7.87
N MET A 184 7.37 -1.99 7.13
CA MET A 184 8.24 -2.49 6.06
C MET A 184 9.30 -3.46 6.59
N VAL A 185 9.95 -3.12 7.70
CA VAL A 185 10.96 -3.99 8.33
C VAL A 185 10.33 -5.28 8.83
N VAL A 186 9.20 -5.19 9.54
CA VAL A 186 8.46 -6.36 10.05
C VAL A 186 8.01 -7.24 8.90
N PHE A 187 7.46 -6.65 7.84
CA PHE A 187 7.06 -7.37 6.62
C PHE A 187 8.25 -8.11 6.00
N GLY A 188 9.38 -7.43 5.79
CA GLY A 188 10.59 -8.04 5.23
C GLY A 188 11.09 -9.21 6.08
N LEU A 189 11.11 -9.06 7.40
CA LEU A 189 11.50 -10.13 8.32
C LEU A 189 10.55 -11.33 8.26
N LEU A 190 9.23 -11.10 8.29
CA LEU A 190 8.24 -12.16 8.19
C LEU A 190 8.33 -12.89 6.84
N LEU A 191 8.54 -12.16 5.75
CA LEU A 191 8.72 -12.74 4.42
C LEU A 191 9.96 -13.64 4.36
N VAL A 192 11.09 -13.19 4.91
CA VAL A 192 12.32 -14.01 4.99
C VAL A 192 12.10 -15.26 5.83
N VAL A 193 11.40 -15.17 6.96
CA VAL A 193 11.07 -16.34 7.80
C VAL A 193 10.19 -17.33 7.05
N ILE A 194 9.13 -16.85 6.39
CA ILE A 194 8.21 -17.70 5.61
C ILE A 194 8.96 -18.39 4.47
N LEU A 195 9.71 -17.64 3.66
CA LEU A 195 10.45 -18.20 2.53
C LEU A 195 11.58 -19.13 3.00
N GLY A 196 12.29 -18.77 4.07
CA GLY A 196 13.34 -19.61 4.67
C GLY A 196 12.80 -20.92 5.25
N TRP A 197 11.53 -20.94 5.68
CA TRP A 197 10.86 -22.17 6.10
C TRP A 197 10.32 -22.99 4.94
N LEU A 198 9.78 -22.33 3.91
CA LEU A 198 9.09 -22.95 2.80
C LEU A 198 10.04 -23.51 1.73
N LEU A 199 11.03 -22.72 1.29
CA LEU A 199 11.94 -23.10 0.19
C LEU A 199 12.71 -24.41 0.41
N PRO A 200 13.27 -24.71 1.61
CA PRO A 200 13.97 -25.98 1.84
C PRO A 200 13.06 -27.20 1.82
N ARG A 201 11.75 -27.00 2.01
CA ARG A 201 10.75 -28.07 2.05
C ARG A 201 10.12 -28.33 0.68
N THR A 202 10.45 -27.52 -0.33
CA THR A 202 9.94 -27.66 -1.68
C THR A 202 10.87 -28.53 -2.52
N PRO A 203 10.43 -29.70 -3.02
CA PRO A 203 11.20 -30.49 -3.96
C PRO A 203 11.58 -29.66 -5.20
N GLY A 204 12.85 -29.64 -5.58
CA GLY A 204 13.36 -28.81 -6.69
C GLY A 204 13.68 -27.36 -6.32
N GLY A 205 13.44 -26.95 -5.07
CA GLY A 205 13.82 -25.64 -4.54
C GLY A 205 13.19 -24.46 -5.30
N LEU A 206 13.97 -23.41 -5.54
CA LEU A 206 13.49 -22.19 -6.22
C LEU A 206 13.02 -22.46 -7.66
N ALA A 207 13.64 -23.43 -8.34
CA ALA A 207 13.36 -23.73 -9.74
C ALA A 207 11.90 -24.17 -9.94
N THR A 208 11.33 -24.87 -8.96
CA THR A 208 9.92 -25.30 -8.94
C THR A 208 8.96 -24.12 -9.03
N TYR A 209 9.27 -23.00 -8.36
CA TYR A 209 8.46 -21.80 -8.42
C TYR A 209 8.68 -21.04 -9.73
N THR A 210 9.92 -20.84 -10.15
CA THR A 210 10.21 -20.06 -11.37
C THR A 210 9.74 -20.75 -12.65
N ALA A 211 9.71 -22.09 -12.66
CA ALA A 211 9.20 -22.88 -13.78
C ALA A 211 7.69 -23.16 -13.68
N SER A 212 7.01 -22.69 -12.62
CA SER A 212 5.57 -22.90 -12.46
C SER A 212 4.75 -22.01 -13.38
N GLY A 213 3.62 -22.54 -13.84
CA GLY A 213 2.70 -21.84 -14.75
C GLY A 213 3.07 -22.01 -16.22
N GLN A 214 2.28 -21.40 -17.09
CA GLN A 214 2.49 -21.41 -18.53
C GLN A 214 2.41 -19.98 -19.07
N TRP A 215 3.37 -19.59 -19.90
CA TRP A 215 3.39 -18.30 -20.59
C TRP A 215 2.39 -18.31 -21.76
N SER A 216 1.10 -18.35 -21.45
CA SER A 216 0.00 -18.32 -22.40
C SER A 216 -1.05 -17.29 -21.99
N MET A 217 -1.97 -16.94 -22.90
CA MET A 217 -3.00 -15.93 -22.64
C MET A 217 -3.87 -16.32 -21.43
N SER A 218 -4.30 -17.58 -21.36
CA SER A 218 -5.04 -18.12 -20.22
C SER A 218 -4.16 -18.40 -18.99
N GLY A 219 -2.84 -18.52 -19.17
CA GLY A 219 -1.86 -18.76 -18.11
C GLY A 219 -1.38 -17.50 -17.39
N GLY A 220 -2.06 -16.36 -17.55
CA GLY A 220 -1.77 -15.11 -16.83
C GLY A 220 -1.25 -13.96 -17.70
N ILE A 221 -0.87 -14.22 -18.97
CA ILE A 221 -0.46 -13.13 -19.88
C ILE A 221 -1.60 -12.14 -20.13
N ALA A 222 -2.86 -12.60 -20.16
CA ALA A 222 -4.02 -11.70 -20.26
C ALA A 222 -4.05 -10.67 -19.13
N LEU A 223 -3.70 -11.09 -17.90
CA LEU A 223 -3.65 -10.19 -16.74
C LEU A 223 -2.54 -9.16 -16.87
N LEU A 224 -1.38 -9.54 -17.41
CA LEU A 224 -0.30 -8.61 -17.69
C LEU A 224 -0.70 -7.56 -18.74
N TRP A 225 -1.39 -7.97 -19.81
CA TRP A 225 -1.92 -7.06 -20.82
C TRP A 225 -2.95 -6.07 -20.27
N VAL A 226 -3.65 -6.43 -19.20
CA VAL A 226 -4.55 -5.50 -18.49
C VAL A 226 -3.74 -4.56 -17.59
N ALA A 227 -2.71 -5.05 -16.91
CA ALA A 227 -1.89 -4.26 -15.99
C ALA A 227 -1.08 -3.16 -16.70
N LEU A 228 -0.54 -3.44 -17.89
CA LEU A 228 0.36 -2.51 -18.58
C LEU A 228 -0.32 -1.19 -18.99
N PRO A 229 -1.48 -1.16 -19.68
CA PRO A 229 -2.17 0.08 -20.00
C PRO A 229 -2.66 0.82 -18.75
N GLN A 230 -3.13 0.07 -17.74
CA GLN A 230 -3.57 0.67 -16.47
C GLN A 230 -2.43 1.38 -15.74
N SER A 231 -1.19 0.90 -15.89
CA SER A 231 -0.01 1.53 -15.29
C SER A 231 0.23 2.96 -15.78
N LEU A 232 -0.35 3.35 -16.92
CA LEU A 232 -0.25 4.72 -17.44
C LEU A 232 -1.13 5.71 -16.66
N SER A 233 -2.31 5.28 -16.22
CA SER A 233 -3.26 6.14 -15.50
C SER A 233 -3.24 5.93 -13.98
N TYR A 234 -2.80 4.76 -13.51
CA TYR A 234 -2.78 4.40 -12.09
C TYR A 234 -2.15 5.46 -11.18
N PRO A 235 -1.01 6.10 -11.53
CA PRO A 235 -0.39 7.11 -10.69
C PRO A 235 -1.32 8.26 -10.28
N PHE A 236 -2.30 8.60 -11.10
CA PHE A 236 -3.22 9.71 -10.84
C PHE A 236 -4.46 9.29 -10.06
N HIS A 237 -4.74 7.99 -10.01
CA HIS A 237 -5.81 7.44 -9.18
C HIS A 237 -5.31 7.14 -7.76
N ASP A 238 -4.01 6.91 -7.59
CA ASP A 238 -3.40 6.68 -6.29
C ASP A 238 -2.83 7.98 -5.69
N PRO A 239 -3.52 8.59 -4.71
CA PRO A 239 -3.07 9.84 -4.12
C PRO A 239 -1.74 9.67 -3.36
N VAL A 240 -1.40 8.46 -2.93
CA VAL A 240 -0.19 8.21 -2.15
C VAL A 240 1.08 8.47 -2.98
N MET A 241 1.07 8.03 -4.24
CA MET A 241 2.18 8.28 -5.18
C MET A 241 2.35 9.76 -5.45
N THR A 242 1.23 10.45 -5.70
CA THR A 242 1.26 11.88 -5.99
C THR A 242 1.69 12.66 -4.77
N ASP A 243 1.10 12.41 -3.61
CA ASP A 243 1.38 13.16 -2.38
C ASP A 243 2.86 13.08 -2.03
N ARG A 244 3.44 11.88 -2.05
CA ARG A 244 4.87 11.70 -1.75
C ARG A 244 5.80 12.38 -2.74
N ALA A 245 5.41 12.43 -4.01
CA ALA A 245 6.20 13.10 -5.03
C ALA A 245 6.24 14.62 -4.87
N PHE A 246 5.32 15.25 -4.13
CA PHE A 246 5.29 16.71 -3.93
C PHE A 246 5.82 17.16 -2.55
N ILE A 247 6.27 16.25 -1.68
CA ILE A 247 6.74 16.59 -0.31
C ILE A 247 8.18 17.11 -0.29
N THR A 248 9.04 16.66 -1.19
CA THR A 248 10.47 17.05 -1.24
C THR A 248 10.81 17.75 -2.53
N ASP A 249 11.96 18.42 -2.59
CA ASP A 249 12.45 19.03 -3.82
C ASP A 249 12.59 18.02 -4.97
N PRO A 250 12.41 18.44 -6.24
CA PRO A 250 12.46 17.57 -7.42
C PRO A 250 13.84 16.96 -7.67
#